data_AF-A0A957YBN7-F1
#
_entry.id   AF-A0A957YBN7-F1
#
_cell.length_a   1.000
_cell.length_b   1.000
_cell.length_c   1.000
_cell.angle_alpha   90.00
_cell.angle_beta   90.00
_cell.angle_gamma   90.00
#
_symmetry.space_group_name_H-M   'P 1'
#
loop_
_entity.id
_entity.type
_entity.pdbx_description
1 polymer ?
#
loop_
_entity_poly.entity_id
_entity_poly.type
_entity_poly.pdbx_seq_one_letter_code
_entity_poly.pdbx_strand_id
1 'polypeptide(L)'
;MTDKTNTKPKNGLSRHYNASQLRTDTWNNLKQAVKHLEEKHKSQADTAKHREQIQDIFELLEPIESYWAFPGKEAMQQLETLFERQEYHLLTNAVNR
;
A
#
# COMPACT_ATOMS: atom_id res chain seq x y z
N MET A 1 -2.63 -19.56 52.78
CA MET A 1 -3.37 -20.14 51.64
C MET A 1 -3.46 -19.08 50.57
N THR A 2 -2.75 -19.31 49.46
CA THR A 2 -2.75 -18.48 48.25
C THR A 2 -4.04 -18.70 47.48
N ASP A 3 -4.72 -17.64 47.04
CA ASP A 3 -5.52 -17.72 45.81
C ASP A 3 -5.23 -16.52 44.92
N LYS A 4 -4.66 -16.84 43.75
CA LYS A 4 -4.36 -15.93 42.66
C LYS A 4 -5.57 -15.93 41.73
N THR A 5 -6.40 -14.90 41.74
CA THR A 5 -7.38 -14.70 40.66
C THR A 5 -6.77 -13.85 39.55
N ASN A 6 -5.92 -14.54 38.79
CA ASN A 6 -5.81 -14.52 37.33
C ASN A 6 -6.45 -13.33 36.59
N THR A 7 -5.59 -12.40 36.14
CA THR A 7 -5.88 -11.40 35.13
C THR A 7 -6.14 -12.05 33.77
N LYS A 8 -7.37 -11.98 33.26
CA LYS A 8 -7.63 -12.18 31.82
C LYS A 8 -7.59 -10.82 31.11
N PRO A 9 -6.57 -10.49 30.30
CA PRO A 9 -6.69 -9.40 29.37
C PRO A 9 -7.71 -9.78 28.29
N LYS A 10 -8.78 -8.99 28.17
CA LYS A 10 -9.79 -9.12 27.11
C LYS A 10 -9.19 -8.66 25.77
N ASN A 11 -8.37 -9.48 25.14
CA ASN A 11 -7.85 -9.22 23.80
C ASN A 11 -8.88 -9.62 22.74
N GLY A 12 -9.95 -8.82 22.64
CA GLY A 12 -10.91 -8.85 21.52
C GLY A 12 -10.77 -7.67 20.56
N LEU A 13 -10.01 -6.63 20.93
CA LEU A 13 -9.91 -5.38 20.16
C LEU A 13 -8.62 -5.28 19.32
N SER A 14 -7.60 -6.12 19.55
CA SER A 14 -6.31 -6.03 18.85
C SER A 14 -6.27 -6.68 17.46
N ARG A 15 -7.31 -7.43 17.07
CA ARG A 15 -7.40 -8.07 15.73
C ARG A 15 -8.16 -7.21 14.70
N HIS A 16 -9.04 -6.34 15.19
CA HIS A 16 -9.76 -5.36 14.36
C HIS A 16 -8.99 -4.04 14.21
N TYR A 17 -8.02 -3.79 15.09
CA TYR A 17 -6.78 -3.08 14.75
C TYR A 17 -6.07 -3.95 13.69
N ASN A 18 -5.93 -3.60 12.41
CA ASN A 18 -5.99 -2.27 11.86
C ASN A 18 -6.06 -2.38 10.32
N ALA A 19 -6.95 -3.19 9.76
CA ALA A 19 -6.97 -3.43 8.31
C ALA A 19 -7.13 -2.12 7.51
N SER A 20 -7.91 -1.17 8.02
CA SER A 20 -8.00 0.20 7.49
C SER A 20 -6.71 1.01 7.62
N GLN A 21 -5.95 0.84 8.71
CA GLN A 21 -4.65 1.49 8.88
C GLN A 21 -3.59 0.86 8.00
N LEU A 22 -3.51 -0.48 7.95
CA LEU A 22 -2.65 -1.20 7.03
C LEU A 22 -2.89 -0.72 5.61
N ARG A 23 -4.16 -0.66 5.19
CA ARG A 23 -4.54 -0.10 3.90
C ARG A 23 -4.03 1.33 3.72
N THR A 24 -4.28 2.20 4.69
CA THR A 24 -3.84 3.61 4.65
C THR A 24 -2.32 3.73 4.53
N ASP A 25 -1.59 2.96 5.33
CA ASP A 25 -0.13 2.93 5.35
C ASP A 25 0.43 2.40 4.03
N THR A 26 -0.15 1.32 3.48
CA THR A 26 0.26 0.75 2.19
C THR A 26 0.01 1.74 1.05
N TRP A 27 -1.12 2.45 1.02
CA TRP A 27 -1.37 3.51 0.03
C TRP A 27 -0.40 4.68 0.20
N ASN A 28 -0.07 5.09 1.42
CA ASN A 28 0.92 6.13 1.68
C ASN A 28 2.34 5.71 1.24
N ASN A 29 2.68 4.44 1.41
CA ASN A 29 3.93 3.87 0.92
C ASN A 29 3.97 3.87 -0.61
N LEU A 30 2.87 3.49 -1.27
CA LEU A 30 2.76 3.55 -2.74
C LEU A 30 2.99 4.98 -3.25
N LYS A 31 2.32 5.98 -2.66
CA LYS A 31 2.47 7.40 -3.02
C LYS A 31 3.92 7.86 -2.97
N GLN A 32 4.63 7.51 -1.90
CA GLN A 32 6.04 7.86 -1.72
C GLN A 32 6.95 7.13 -2.71
N ALA A 33 6.75 5.82 -2.90
CA ALA A 33 7.54 5.01 -3.80
C ALA A 33 7.42 5.48 -5.27
N VAL A 34 6.18 5.73 -5.71
CA VAL A 34 5.89 6.24 -7.06
C VAL A 34 6.52 7.61 -7.29
N LYS A 35 6.40 8.54 -6.33
CA LYS A 35 7.04 9.86 -6.43
C LYS A 35 8.56 9.73 -6.56
N HIS A 36 9.17 8.85 -5.75
CA HIS A 36 10.61 8.65 -5.79
C HIS A 36 11.06 7.99 -7.11
N LEU A 37 10.28 7.03 -7.63
CA LEU A 37 10.51 6.44 -8.95
C LEU A 37 10.44 7.51 -10.06
N GLU A 38 9.44 8.40 -10.04
CA GLU A 38 9.32 9.49 -11.01
C GLU A 38 10.57 10.40 -11.00
N GLU A 39 11.06 10.78 -9.81
CA GLU A 39 12.27 11.59 -9.64
C GLU A 39 13.53 10.89 -10.17
N LYS A 40 13.68 9.58 -9.90
CA LYS A 40 14.80 8.77 -10.40
C LYS A 40 14.75 8.60 -11.91
N HIS A 41 13.57 8.33 -12.46
CA HIS A 41 13.36 8.22 -13.90
C HIS A 41 13.69 9.53 -14.63
N LYS A 42 13.24 10.68 -14.09
CA LYS A 42 13.55 12.01 -14.65
C LYS A 42 15.04 12.33 -14.65
N SER A 43 15.78 11.86 -13.64
CA SER A 43 17.23 12.04 -13.55
C SER A 43 18.03 10.96 -14.29
N GLN A 44 17.36 10.07 -15.04
CA GLN A 44 17.96 8.95 -15.76
C GLN A 44 18.81 8.02 -14.86
N ALA A 45 18.49 7.98 -13.57
CA ALA A 45 19.12 7.07 -12.63
C ALA A 45 18.56 5.65 -12.77
N ASP A 46 19.26 4.67 -12.19
CA ASP A 46 18.73 3.30 -12.08
C ASP A 46 17.42 3.30 -11.26
N THR A 47 16.42 2.63 -11.82
CA THR A 47 15.06 2.53 -11.27
C THR A 47 14.65 1.11 -10.93
N ALA A 48 15.50 0.09 -11.18
CA ALA A 48 15.11 -1.31 -11.07
C ALA A 48 14.53 -1.66 -9.70
N LYS A 49 15.22 -1.26 -8.62
CA LYS A 49 14.78 -1.50 -7.23
C LYS A 49 13.48 -0.78 -6.86
N HIS A 50 13.27 0.42 -7.39
CA HIS A 50 12.05 1.20 -7.13
C HIS A 50 10.85 0.59 -7.83
N ARG A 51 11.05 0.06 -9.03
CA ARG A 51 10.02 -0.68 -9.77
C ARG A 51 9.66 -1.96 -9.04
N GLU A 52 10.64 -2.74 -8.59
CA GLU A 52 10.41 -3.93 -7.76
C GLU A 52 9.63 -3.59 -6.48
N GLN A 53 10.05 -2.55 -5.75
CA GLN A 53 9.33 -2.10 -4.56
C GLN A 53 7.85 -1.74 -4.84
N ILE A 54 7.55 -1.09 -5.96
CA ILE A 54 6.18 -0.74 -6.33
C ILE A 54 5.38 -2.01 -6.70
N GLN A 55 6.00 -2.96 -7.37
CA GLN A 55 5.41 -4.27 -7.67
C GLN A 55 4.98 -4.97 -6.36
N ASP A 56 5.87 -5.04 -5.37
CA ASP A 56 5.59 -5.63 -4.05
C ASP A 56 4.43 -4.93 -3.34
N ILE A 57 4.35 -3.60 -3.48
CA ILE A 57 3.26 -2.81 -2.88
C ILE A 57 1.93 -3.10 -3.59
N PHE A 58 1.92 -3.26 -4.92
CA PHE A 58 0.71 -3.64 -5.66
C PHE A 58 0.22 -5.03 -5.27
N GLU A 59 1.11 -6.02 -5.16
CA GLU A 59 0.78 -7.37 -4.71
C GLU A 59 0.20 -7.37 -3.28
N LEU A 60 0.67 -6.47 -2.41
CA LEU A 60 0.11 -6.30 -1.07
C LEU A 60 -1.26 -5.59 -1.09
N LEU A 61 -1.46 -4.60 -1.97
CA LEU A 61 -2.71 -3.85 -2.08
C LEU A 61 -3.84 -4.66 -2.72
N GLU A 62 -3.56 -5.54 -3.68
CA GLU A 62 -4.58 -6.31 -4.39
C GLU A 62 -5.54 -7.09 -3.46
N PRO A 63 -5.07 -7.94 -2.51
CA PRO A 63 -5.95 -8.63 -1.59
C PRO A 63 -6.61 -7.68 -0.60
N ILE A 64 -5.97 -6.54 -0.27
CA ILE A 64 -6.57 -5.52 0.61
C ILE A 64 -7.76 -4.89 -0.11
N GLU A 65 -7.58 -4.30 -1.30
CA GLU A 65 -8.64 -3.61 -2.04
C GLU A 65 -9.80 -4.53 -2.43
N SER A 66 -9.60 -5.84 -2.48
CA SER A 66 -10.69 -6.82 -2.68
C SER A 66 -11.76 -6.78 -1.58
N TYR A 67 -11.44 -6.27 -0.38
CA TYR A 67 -12.39 -6.09 0.73
C TYR A 67 -13.02 -4.68 0.79
N TRP A 68 -12.65 -3.74 -0.11
CA TRP A 68 -13.16 -2.37 -0.12
C TRP A 68 -13.84 -2.03 -1.45
N ALA A 69 -14.95 -1.29 -1.38
CA ALA A 69 -15.70 -0.87 -2.57
C ALA A 69 -15.04 0.30 -3.34
N PHE A 70 -14.11 1.05 -2.72
CA PHE A 70 -13.46 2.21 -3.34
C PHE A 70 -12.06 2.50 -2.74
N PRO A 71 -11.02 2.89 -3.53
CA PRO A 71 -11.05 3.04 -4.99
C PRO A 71 -11.09 1.69 -5.72
N GLY A 72 -10.82 0.58 -5.02
CA GLY A 72 -11.15 -0.77 -5.45
C GLY A 72 -10.28 -1.28 -6.61
N LYS A 73 -10.69 -2.42 -7.18
CA LYS A 73 -9.91 -3.15 -8.19
C LYS A 73 -9.66 -2.36 -9.48
N GLU A 74 -10.64 -1.58 -9.94
CA GLU A 74 -10.52 -0.81 -11.19
C GLU A 74 -9.43 0.26 -11.08
N ALA A 75 -9.33 0.93 -9.93
CA ALA A 75 -8.28 1.89 -9.68
C ALA A 75 -6.90 1.23 -9.65
N MET A 76 -6.78 0.05 -9.04
CA MET A 76 -5.52 -0.73 -9.04
C MET A 76 -5.07 -1.06 -10.47
N GLN A 77 -5.97 -1.55 -11.32
CA GLN A 77 -5.68 -1.86 -12.72
C GLN A 77 -5.21 -0.64 -13.52
N GLN A 78 -5.80 0.53 -13.26
CA GLN A 78 -5.37 1.78 -13.87
C GLN A 78 -3.92 2.14 -13.45
N LEU A 79 -3.60 2.01 -12.16
CA LEU A 79 -2.26 2.29 -11.64
C LEU A 79 -1.22 1.33 -12.22
N GLU A 80 -1.53 0.04 -12.28
CA GLU A 80 -0.67 -0.98 -12.91
C GLU A 80 -0.41 -0.66 -14.38
N THR A 81 -1.46 -0.29 -15.14
CA THR A 81 -1.32 0.10 -16.55
C THR A 81 -0.38 1.28 -16.74
N LEU A 82 -0.51 2.33 -15.91
CA LEU A 82 0.38 3.50 -15.96
C LEU A 82 1.81 3.14 -15.57
N PHE A 83 1.98 2.25 -14.61
CA PHE A 83 3.28 1.75 -14.16
C PHE A 83 4.00 0.92 -15.25
N GLU A 84 3.28 0.01 -15.91
CA GLU A 84 3.81 -0.80 -17.02
C GLU A 84 4.23 0.05 -18.21
N ARG A 85 3.43 1.06 -18.54
CA ARG A 85 3.72 2.02 -19.62
C ARG A 85 4.81 3.04 -19.26
N GLN A 86 5.34 2.98 -18.03
CA GLN A 86 6.34 3.90 -17.50
C GLN A 86 5.88 5.36 -17.50
N GLU A 87 4.57 5.59 -17.43
CA GLU A 87 3.94 6.91 -17.38
C GLU A 87 3.96 7.45 -15.94
N TYR A 88 5.14 7.47 -15.31
CA TYR A 88 5.29 7.69 -13.86
C TYR A 88 4.75 9.03 -13.37
N HIS A 89 4.77 10.07 -14.20
CA HIS A 89 4.14 11.35 -13.86
C HIS A 89 2.61 11.22 -13.72
N LEU A 90 1.96 10.51 -14.65
CA LEU A 90 0.53 10.25 -14.58
C LEU A 90 0.20 9.30 -13.43
N LEU A 91 1.07 8.31 -13.16
CA LEU A 91 0.96 7.42 -12.02
C LEU A 91 1.01 8.18 -10.69
N THR A 92 1.97 9.10 -10.50
CA THR A 92 2.07 9.97 -9.32
C THR A 92 0.79 10.78 -9.14
N ASN A 93 0.23 11.32 -10.22
CA ASN A 93 -1.01 12.09 -10.13
C ASN A 93 -2.21 11.20 -9.79
N ALA A 94 -2.29 9.99 -10.34
CA ALA A 94 -3.38 9.06 -10.11
C ALA A 94 -3.42 8.52 -8.67
N VAL A 95 -2.26 8.16 -8.10
CA VAL A 95 -2.17 7.63 -6.72
C VAL A 95 -2.50 8.68 -5.64
N ASN A 96 -2.46 9.98 -5.96
CA ASN A 96 -2.72 11.08 -5.03
C ASN A 96 -4.17 11.62 -5.06
N ARG A 97 -5.03 11.09 -5.92
CA ARG A 97 -6.46 11.43 -5.98
C ARG A 97 -7.24 10.73 -4.87
#